data_AF-L0JN28-F1
#
_entry.id   AF-L0JN28-F1
#
_cell.length_a   1.000
_cell.length_b   1.000
_cell.length_c   1.000
_cell.angle_alpha   90.00
_cell.angle_beta   90.00
_cell.angle_gamma   90.00
#
_symmetry.space_group_name_H-M   'P 1'
#
loop_
_entity.id
_entity.type
_entity.pdbx_description
1 polymer ?
#
loop_
_entity_poly.entity_id
_entity_poly.type
_entity_poly.pdbx_seq_one_letter_code
_entity_poly.pdbx_strand_id
1 'polypeptide(L)' 'MSTDTSHDDFEPPPEARKTVLFCPDCGHESPVTGDWKTVTAGDERLLVCVDCGCVVDRRSRRQHETVKAV' A
#
# COMPACT_ATOMS: atom_id res chain seq x y z
N MET A 1 37.14 -12.09 -22.67
CA MET A 1 37.18 -11.43 -21.35
C MET A 1 35.77 -11.00 -21.02
N SER A 2 35.20 -11.58 -19.97
CA SER A 2 33.82 -11.35 -19.55
C SER A 2 33.81 -10.18 -18.56
N THR A 3 33.18 -9.09 -18.98
CA THR A 3 32.72 -7.96 -18.17
C THR A 3 31.45 -7.52 -18.90
N ASP A 4 30.30 -7.31 -18.28
CA ASP A 4 30.04 -6.79 -16.97
C ASP A 4 28.59 -7.15 -16.67
N THR A 5 28.28 -7.37 -15.39
CA THR A 5 26.91 -7.50 -14.93
C THR A 5 26.23 -6.17 -15.23
N SER A 6 25.49 -6.11 -16.34
CA SER A 6 24.47 -5.09 -16.54
C SER A 6 23.49 -5.25 -15.39
N HIS A 7 23.71 -4.50 -14.32
CA HIS A 7 22.71 -4.23 -13.31
C HIS A 7 21.55 -3.65 -14.11
N ASP A 8 20.55 -4.50 -14.35
CA ASP A 8 19.26 -4.09 -14.84
C ASP A 8 18.73 -3.15 -13.76
N ASP A 9 19.09 -1.89 -13.94
CA ASP A 9 18.55 -0.73 -13.26
C ASP A 9 17.08 -0.65 -13.69
N PHE A 10 16.31 -1.61 -13.20
CA PHE A 10 14.88 -1.54 -13.10
C PHE A 10 14.62 -0.49 -12.02
N GLU A 11 14.90 0.79 -12.32
CA GLU A 11 14.29 1.90 -11.60
C GLU A 11 12.78 1.68 -11.80
N PRO A 12 12.03 1.20 -10.78
CA PRO A 12 10.62 1.00 -10.96
C PRO A 12 10.01 2.36 -11.31
N PRO A 13 9.12 2.43 -12.31
CA PRO A 13 8.51 3.69 -12.73
C PRO A 13 7.98 4.42 -11.49
N PRO A 14 8.16 5.76 -11.39
CA PRO A 14 7.91 6.52 -10.17
C PRO A 14 6.53 6.15 -9.65
N GLU A 15 6.52 5.38 -8.57
CA GLU A 15 5.33 4.66 -8.12
C GLU A 15 4.17 5.65 -8.06
N ALA A 16 3.19 5.45 -8.95
CA ALA A 16 2.07 6.35 -9.17
C ALA A 16 1.60 6.96 -7.85
N ARG A 17 1.93 8.23 -7.60
CA ARG A 17 1.90 8.93 -6.30
C ARG A 17 0.75 8.43 -5.42
N LYS A 18 1.02 7.40 -4.62
CA LYS A 18 -0.01 6.73 -3.84
C LYS A 18 -0.35 7.63 -2.66
N THR A 19 -1.63 7.84 -2.39
CA THR A 19 -2.10 8.65 -1.25
C THR A 19 -1.42 8.16 0.03
N VAL A 20 -0.77 9.07 0.75
CA VAL A 20 -0.17 8.81 2.07
C VAL A 20 -1.29 8.78 3.10
N LEU A 21 -1.28 7.75 3.94
CA LEU A 21 -2.18 7.63 5.08
C LEU A 21 -1.43 8.03 6.35
N PHE A 22 -2.19 8.50 7.34
CA PHE A 22 -1.67 8.91 8.64
C PHE A 22 -2.41 8.13 9.72
N CYS A 23 -1.68 7.50 10.64
CA CYS A 23 -2.28 6.80 11.76
C CYS A 23 -2.78 7.82 12.80
N PRO A 24 -4.05 7.77 13.20
CA PRO A 24 -4.61 8.74 14.15
C PRO A 24 -4.11 8.57 15.60
N ASP A 25 -3.59 7.40 15.96
CA ASP A 25 -3.13 7.11 17.32
C ASP A 25 -1.65 7.50 17.56
N CYS A 26 -0.77 7.12 16.65
CA CYS A 26 0.68 7.33 16.81
C CYS A 26 1.28 8.32 15.82
N GLY A 27 0.52 8.77 14.82
CA GLY A 27 1.02 9.67 13.77
C GLY A 27 1.91 9.01 12.72
N HIS A 28 1.99 7.67 12.67
CA HIS A 28 2.74 6.97 11.62
C HIS A 28 2.23 7.34 10.22
N GLU A 29 3.14 7.63 9.30
CA GLU A 29 2.83 8.11 7.95
C GLU A 29 3.42 7.12 6.94
N SER A 30 2.58 6.52 6.11
CA SER A 30 3.07 5.59 5.08
C SER A 30 2.12 5.61 3.88
N PRO A 31 2.63 5.43 2.64
CA PRO A 31 1.79 5.28 1.46
C PRO A 31 0.76 4.17 1.66
N VAL A 32 -0.41 4.27 1.02
CA VAL A 32 -1.46 3.22 1.13
C VAL A 32 -0.97 1.79 0.81
N THR A 33 0.04 1.61 -0.03
CA THR A 33 0.67 0.29 -0.30
C THR A 33 2.02 0.10 0.41
N GLY A 34 2.37 0.99 1.32
CA GLY A 34 3.60 0.93 2.09
C GLY A 34 3.47 -0.05 3.25
N ASP A 35 3.90 0.38 4.43
CA ASP A 35 4.17 -0.48 5.58
C ASP A 35 2.92 -0.91 6.36
N TRP A 36 1.73 -0.57 5.88
CA TRP A 36 0.48 -0.95 6.55
C TRP A 36 0.29 -2.46 6.57
N LYS A 37 0.09 -3.02 7.77
CA LYS A 37 -0.31 -4.41 7.93
C LYS A 37 -1.72 -4.60 7.37
N THR A 38 -1.84 -5.42 6.36
CA THR A 38 -3.16 -5.76 5.82
C THR A 38 -3.78 -6.90 6.63
N VAL A 39 -4.99 -6.69 7.12
CA VAL A 39 -5.83 -7.75 7.72
C VAL A 39 -7.10 -7.91 6.91
N THR A 40 -7.40 -9.14 6.50
CA THR A 40 -8.63 -9.46 5.78
C THR A 40 -9.68 -9.94 6.79
N ALA A 41 -10.78 -9.22 6.91
CA ALA A 41 -11.91 -9.56 7.77
C ALA A 41 -13.16 -9.76 6.90
N GLY A 42 -13.45 -11.02 6.56
CA GLY A 42 -14.52 -11.35 5.61
C GLY A 42 -14.25 -10.76 4.22
N ASP A 43 -15.16 -9.91 3.75
CA ASP A 43 -15.06 -9.18 2.46
C ASP A 43 -14.34 -7.83 2.56
N GLU A 44 -13.83 -7.48 3.75
CA GLU A 44 -13.16 -6.22 4.00
C GLU A 44 -11.65 -6.42 4.17
N ARG A 45 -10.89 -5.48 3.61
CA ARG A 45 -9.45 -5.33 3.78
C ARG A 45 -9.20 -4.14 4.70
N LEU A 46 -8.64 -4.41 5.86
CA LEU A 46 -8.26 -3.42 6.85
C LEU A 46 -6.76 -3.12 6.72
N LEU A 47 -6.41 -1.83 6.66
CA LEU A 47 -5.03 -1.38 6.78
C LEU A 47 -4.78 -1.03 8.25
N VAL A 48 -3.78 -1.67 8.84
CA VAL A 48 -3.47 -1.59 10.26
C VAL A 48 -2.06 -1.03 10.43
N CYS A 49 -1.89 -0.08 11.34
CA CYS A 49 -0.60 0.47 11.69
C CYS A 49 0.31 -0.60 12.29
N VAL A 50 1.56 -0.65 11.84
CA VAL A 50 2.57 -1.60 12.35
C VAL A 50 3.09 -1.24 13.73
N ASP A 51 3.09 0.05 14.09
CA ASP A 51 3.61 0.51 15.38
C ASP A 51 2.60 0.30 16.52
N CYS A 52 1.34 0.70 16.32
CA CYS A 52 0.34 0.68 17.40
C CYS A 52 -0.80 -0.32 17.18
N GLY A 53 -0.93 -0.90 15.99
CA GLY A 53 -2.02 -1.84 15.67
C GLY A 53 -3.39 -1.19 15.42
N CYS A 54 -3.47 0.14 15.35
CA CYS A 54 -4.72 0.85 15.04
C CYS A 54 -5.12 0.67 13.58
N VAL A 55 -6.43 0.55 13.31
CA VAL A 55 -6.98 0.44 11.95
C VAL A 55 -7.03 1.82 11.32
N VAL A 56 -6.23 2.03 10.28
CA VAL A 56 -6.07 3.31 9.59
C VAL A 56 -7.06 3.46 8.43
N ASP A 57 -7.40 2.37 7.76
CA ASP A 57 -8.37 2.39 6.66
C ASP A 57 -9.14 1.07 6.54
N ARG A 58 -10.37 1.14 6.01
CA ARG A 58 -11.20 -0.04 5.74
C ARG A 58 -11.68 0.00 4.31
N ARG A 59 -11.29 -0.98 3.52
CA ARG A 59 -11.69 -1.11 2.12
C ARG A 59 -12.50 -2.37 1.93
N SER A 60 -13.78 -2.22 1.61
CA SER A 60 -14.57 -3.36 1.15
C SER A 60 -14.15 -3.75 -0.25
N ARG A 61 -14.00 -5.06 -0.51
CA ARG A 61 -13.54 -5.58 -1.81
C ARG A 61 -14.43 -5.13 -2.98
N ARG A 62 -15.73 -4.91 -2.71
CA ARG A 62 -16.73 -4.42 -3.69
C ARG A 62 -16.41 -3.03 -4.25
N GLN A 63 -15.74 -2.16 -3.49
CA GLN A 63 -15.48 -0.79 -3.94
C GLN A 63 -14.37 -0.71 -5.00
N HIS A 64 -13.44 -1.67 -5.03
CA HIS A 64 -12.32 -1.63 -5.98
C HIS A 64 -12.69 -2.16 -7.39
N GLU A 65 -13.86 -2.78 -7.55
CA GLU A 65 -14.35 -3.27 -8.85
C GLU A 65 -15.32 -2.29 -9.54
N THR A 66 -15.70 -1.17 -8.89
CA THR A 66 -16.75 -0.26 -9.39
C THR A 66 -16.21 1.06 -9.95
N VAL A 67 -14.98 1.07 -10.48
CA VAL A 67 -14.48 2.17 -11.34
C VAL A 67 -14.03 1.63 -12.70
N LYS A 68 -14.91 0.84 -13.32
CA LYS A 68 -14.96 0.69 -14.78
C LYS A 68 -16.43 0.62 -15.21
N ALA A 69 -17.12 1.75 -15.11
CA ALA A 69 -18.43 1.92 -15.71
C ALA A 69 -18.51 3.32 -16.35
N VAL A 70 -18.30 3.39 -17.66
CA VAL A 70 -19.10 4.16 -18.64
C VAL A 70 -18.62 3.84 -20.05
#